data_AF-A0A9D8FAY2-F1
#
_entry.id   AF-A0A9D8FAY2-F1
#
_cell.length_a   1.000
_cell.length_b   1.000
_cell.length_c   1.000
_cell.angle_alpha   90.00
_cell.angle_beta   90.00
_cell.angle_gamma   90.00
#
_symmetry.space_group_name_H-M   'P 1'
#
loop_
_entity.id
_entity.type
_entity.pdbx_description
1 polymer ?
#
loop_
_entity_poly.entity_id
_entity_poly.type
_entity_poly.pdbx_seq_one_letter_code
_entity_poly.pdbx_strand_id
1 'polypeptide(L)'
;MRDHTKLHALELADRREWLAQTAFGIAALAAARFNPATLAAGASAPLELGSRLELFLDRYLIDQLTGARLQMHAPVKLPRPRHPLIGAYTTVIKDGDRYRAVFRDQNPTYKGKLFDGNPGEMTCYAESVDGHEWTQPKLGLVEINGRRDNNVILRASPFSTNFSPFLDSRPGVPADQR
;
A
#
# COMPACT_ATOMS: atom_id res chain seq x y z
N MET A 1 36.93 24.61 -26.56
CA MET A 1 36.74 23.15 -26.57
C MET A 1 35.41 22.88 -25.88
N ARG A 2 34.41 22.59 -26.72
CA ARG A 2 32.98 22.24 -26.53
C ARG A 2 32.25 22.57 -25.23
N ASP A 3 31.33 23.52 -25.37
CA ASP A 3 30.13 23.79 -24.58
C ASP A 3 29.11 22.64 -24.75
N HIS A 4 28.67 22.05 -23.64
CA HIS A 4 27.68 20.95 -23.59
C HIS A 4 26.59 21.28 -22.58
N THR A 5 25.82 22.35 -22.82
CA THR A 5 24.58 22.60 -22.07
C THR A 5 23.41 22.90 -22.99
N LYS A 6 23.08 21.94 -23.86
CA LYS A 6 21.79 21.87 -24.56
C LYS A 6 21.36 20.41 -24.67
N LEU A 7 20.66 19.91 -23.67
CA LEU A 7 19.95 18.63 -23.74
C LEU A 7 18.55 18.81 -23.14
N HIS A 8 17.57 18.92 -24.04
CA HIS A 8 16.17 18.48 -23.94
C HIS A 8 15.48 18.60 -22.57
N ALA A 9 14.93 19.78 -22.29
CA ALA A 9 13.95 20.03 -21.23
C ALA A 9 12.55 20.33 -21.82
N LEU A 10 12.17 19.65 -22.91
CA LEU A 10 10.93 19.89 -23.66
C LEU A 10 10.18 18.58 -23.90
N GLU A 11 9.77 17.88 -22.84
CA GLU A 11 8.74 16.81 -22.95
C GLU A 11 8.08 16.39 -21.61
N LEU A 12 8.20 17.21 -20.57
CA LEU A 12 7.54 16.99 -19.27
C LEU A 12 6.46 18.04 -18.96
N ALA A 13 6.31 19.06 -19.81
CA ALA A 13 5.39 20.18 -19.60
C ALA A 13 3.92 19.84 -19.92
N ASP A 14 3.69 18.92 -20.87
CA ASP A 14 2.38 18.73 -21.50
C ASP A 14 1.30 18.20 -20.54
N ARG A 15 1.69 17.33 -19.59
CA ARG A 15 0.74 16.75 -18.62
C ARG A 15 0.27 17.74 -17.53
N ARG A 16 1.05 18.79 -17.25
CA ARG A 16 0.72 19.79 -16.21
C ARG A 16 -0.09 20.96 -16.75
N GLU A 17 0.11 21.33 -18.01
CA GLU A 17 -0.59 22.47 -18.63
C GLU A 17 -2.03 22.12 -19.06
N TRP A 18 -2.30 20.85 -19.40
CA TRP A 18 -3.65 20.41 -19.80
C TRP A 18 -4.72 20.61 -18.70
N LEU A 19 -4.34 20.52 -17.42
CA LEU A 19 -5.28 20.75 -16.30
C LEU A 19 -5.74 22.22 -16.18
N ALA A 20 -5.11 23.16 -16.89
CA ALA A 20 -5.43 24.60 -16.79
C ALA A 20 -6.44 25.12 -17.83
N GLN A 21 -6.85 24.33 -18.84
CA GLN A 21 -7.56 24.86 -20.02
C GLN A 21 -8.97 24.33 -20.30
N THR A 22 -9.80 24.06 -19.28
CA THR A 22 -11.24 23.81 -19.51
C THR A 22 -12.13 24.84 -18.80
N ALA A 23 -12.11 26.09 -19.29
CA ALA A 23 -13.18 27.07 -19.01
C ALA A 23 -13.18 28.27 -19.98
N PHE A 24 -13.41 28.08 -21.28
CA PHE A 24 -13.86 29.13 -22.23
C PHE A 24 -14.49 28.37 -23.42
N GLY A 25 -15.66 28.65 -23.99
CA GLY A 25 -16.61 29.75 -23.94
C GLY A 25 -17.46 29.56 -25.21
N ILE A 26 -18.75 29.25 -25.09
CA ILE A 26 -19.65 29.05 -26.24
C ILE A 26 -20.24 30.41 -26.62
N ALA A 27 -19.97 30.90 -27.84
CA ALA A 27 -20.97 31.52 -28.72
C ALA A 27 -20.32 32.09 -30.00
N ALA A 28 -20.55 31.42 -31.14
CA ALA A 28 -20.80 32.09 -32.42
C ALA A 28 -21.45 31.09 -33.39
N LEU A 29 -22.77 31.20 -33.55
CA LEU A 29 -23.50 30.54 -34.64
C LEU A 29 -23.14 31.23 -35.96
N ALA A 30 -22.59 30.47 -36.91
CA ALA A 30 -22.64 30.83 -38.32
C ALA A 30 -22.96 29.57 -39.12
N ALA A 31 -24.03 29.65 -39.91
CA ALA A 31 -24.61 28.57 -40.68
C ALA A 31 -23.63 28.01 -41.71
N ALA A 32 -22.92 26.94 -41.36
CA ALA A 32 -22.25 26.06 -42.30
C ALA A 32 -23.12 24.83 -42.53
N ARG A 33 -23.34 24.50 -43.82
CA ARG A 33 -24.13 23.35 -44.26
C ARG A 33 -23.61 22.08 -43.59
N PHE A 34 -24.49 21.37 -42.88
CA PHE A 34 -24.22 20.04 -42.34
C PHE A 34 -23.92 19.10 -43.52
N ASN A 35 -22.65 18.77 -43.71
CA ASN A 35 -22.26 17.65 -44.54
C ASN A 35 -22.17 16.42 -43.62
N PRO A 36 -23.09 15.44 -43.69
CA PRO A 36 -23.12 14.30 -42.77
C PRO A 36 -21.98 13.29 -42.99
N ALA A 37 -21.02 13.58 -43.89
CA ALA A 37 -19.98 12.64 -44.32
C ALA A 37 -18.63 12.79 -43.59
N THR A 38 -18.54 13.53 -42.49
CA THR A 38 -17.27 13.69 -41.75
C THR A 38 -17.44 13.52 -40.25
N LEU A 39 -17.92 12.34 -39.84
CA LEU A 39 -17.65 11.78 -38.51
C LEU A 39 -17.19 10.33 -38.66
N ALA A 40 -16.20 10.10 -39.52
CA ALA A 40 -15.32 8.95 -39.32
C ALA A 40 -14.49 9.28 -38.09
N ALA A 41 -14.90 8.77 -36.93
CA ALA A 41 -14.07 8.75 -35.73
C ALA A 41 -12.84 7.90 -36.07
N GLY A 42 -11.78 8.56 -36.53
CA GLY A 42 -10.51 7.91 -36.80
C GLY A 42 -10.02 7.30 -35.50
N ALA A 43 -9.76 5.99 -35.50
CA ALA A 43 -9.06 5.36 -34.39
C ALA A 43 -7.72 6.09 -34.19
N SER A 44 -7.46 6.56 -32.97
CA SER A 44 -6.17 7.15 -32.62
C SER A 44 -5.06 6.13 -32.89
N ALA A 45 -3.92 6.59 -33.41
CA ALA A 45 -2.76 5.73 -33.60
C ALA A 45 -2.41 4.98 -32.29
N PRO A 46 -1.97 3.72 -32.35
CA PRO A 46 -1.53 2.99 -31.17
C PRO A 46 -0.50 3.80 -30.39
N LEU A 47 -0.64 3.80 -29.06
CA LEU A 47 0.27 4.53 -28.19
C LEU A 47 1.57 3.75 -27.99
N GLU A 48 2.71 4.37 -28.28
CA GLU A 48 4.04 3.78 -28.12
C GLU A 48 4.50 3.83 -26.65
N LEU A 49 4.29 2.73 -25.91
CA LEU A 49 4.65 2.63 -24.50
C LEU A 49 6.07 2.10 -24.25
N GLY A 50 6.59 1.27 -25.15
CA GLY A 50 7.89 0.60 -24.95
C GLY A 50 7.93 -0.26 -23.68
N SER A 51 9.01 -0.14 -22.91
CA SER A 51 9.23 -0.86 -21.63
C SER A 51 9.02 0.02 -20.39
N ARG A 52 8.38 1.18 -20.55
CA ARG A 52 8.18 2.14 -19.45
C ARG A 52 7.14 1.62 -18.46
N LEU A 53 7.35 1.90 -17.17
CA LEU A 53 6.33 1.73 -16.16
C LEU A 53 5.35 2.89 -16.25
N GLU A 54 4.09 2.58 -16.50
CA GLU A 54 3.05 3.58 -16.71
C GLU A 54 1.94 3.44 -15.66
N LEU A 55 1.41 4.57 -15.18
CA LEU A 55 0.38 4.60 -14.14
C LEU A 55 -1.01 4.85 -14.74
N PHE A 56 -2.00 4.06 -14.32
CA PHE A 56 -3.41 4.17 -14.74
C PHE A 56 -4.17 5.20 -13.90
N LEU A 57 -3.76 6.47 -13.99
CA LEU A 57 -4.33 7.56 -13.16
C LEU A 57 -5.35 8.43 -13.89
N ASP A 58 -5.40 8.35 -15.22
CA ASP A 58 -6.24 9.16 -16.09
C ASP A 58 -6.72 8.35 -17.31
N ARG A 59 -7.37 9.01 -18.27
CA ARG A 59 -7.90 8.36 -19.48
C ARG A 59 -6.86 8.16 -20.58
N TYR A 60 -5.61 8.55 -20.37
CA TYR A 60 -4.60 8.49 -21.44
C TYR A 60 -4.32 7.04 -21.90
N LEU A 61 -4.26 6.12 -20.94
CA LEU A 61 -4.01 4.69 -21.19
C LEU A 61 -5.29 3.84 -21.13
N ILE A 62 -6.44 4.48 -20.92
CA ILE A 62 -7.71 3.81 -20.68
C ILE A 62 -8.65 4.16 -21.81
N ASP A 63 -8.83 3.19 -22.71
CA ASP A 63 -9.78 3.30 -23.81
C ASP A 63 -11.23 3.29 -23.30
N GLN A 64 -11.60 2.25 -22.54
CA GLN A 64 -12.96 2.08 -22.03
C GLN A 64 -13.01 1.70 -20.55
N LEU A 65 -14.02 2.25 -19.85
CA LEU A 65 -14.46 1.81 -18.53
C LEU A 65 -15.93 1.41 -18.61
N THR A 66 -16.26 0.18 -18.20
CA THR A 66 -17.64 -0.32 -18.16
C THR A 66 -18.02 -0.59 -16.71
N GLY A 67 -19.03 0.13 -16.20
CA GLY A 67 -19.44 0.02 -14.79
C GLY A 67 -18.38 0.49 -13.78
N ALA A 68 -17.39 1.28 -14.22
CA ALA A 68 -16.28 1.74 -13.40
C ALA A 68 -15.97 3.22 -13.62
N ARG A 69 -15.28 3.84 -12.65
CA ARG A 69 -14.74 5.21 -12.76
C ARG A 69 -13.35 5.26 -12.15
N LEU A 70 -12.52 6.17 -12.66
CA LEU A 70 -11.31 6.57 -11.94
C LEU A 70 -11.71 7.40 -10.73
N GLN A 71 -11.17 7.04 -9.56
CA GLN A 71 -11.42 7.75 -8.33
C GLN A 71 -10.12 7.87 -7.54
N MET A 72 -9.68 9.10 -7.33
CA MET A 72 -8.66 9.39 -6.33
C MET A 72 -9.31 9.27 -4.96
N HIS A 73 -8.92 8.25 -4.21
CA HIS A 73 -9.42 8.08 -2.84
C HIS A 73 -8.75 9.10 -1.92
N ALA A 74 -9.56 9.88 -1.21
CA ALA A 74 -9.07 10.69 -0.10
C ALA A 74 -8.86 9.78 1.12
N PRO A 75 -7.73 9.90 1.85
CA PRO A 75 -7.56 9.16 3.09
C PRO A 75 -8.66 9.56 4.08
N VAL A 76 -9.41 8.58 4.57
CA VAL A 76 -10.41 8.79 5.61
C VAL A 76 -9.75 8.44 6.95
N LYS A 77 -9.77 9.39 7.89
CA LYS A 77 -9.28 9.13 9.25
C LYS A 77 -10.25 8.20 9.95
N LEU A 78 -9.81 6.97 10.22
CA LEU A 78 -10.55 6.05 11.06
C LEU A 78 -10.53 6.54 12.52
N PRO A 79 -11.59 6.24 13.30
CA PRO A 79 -11.53 6.38 14.76
C PRO A 79 -10.29 5.66 15.28
N ARG A 80 -9.69 6.18 16.35
CA ARG A 80 -8.60 5.45 17.01
C ARG A 80 -9.23 4.34 17.85
N PRO A 81 -8.79 3.08 17.75
CA PRO A 81 -9.27 2.04 18.64
C PRO A 81 -8.85 2.35 20.07
N ARG A 82 -9.63 1.87 21.04
CA ARG A 82 -9.29 1.96 22.47
C ARG A 82 -8.01 1.19 22.76
N HIS A 83 -7.86 0.03 22.13
CA HIS A 83 -6.66 -0.83 22.22
C HIS A 83 -6.03 -0.97 20.83
N PRO A 84 -5.19 0.00 20.42
CA PRO A 84 -4.50 -0.08 19.13
C PRO A 84 -3.46 -1.19 19.12
N LEU A 85 -3.26 -1.77 17.94
CA LEU A 85 -2.04 -2.51 17.64
C LEU A 85 -0.89 -1.51 17.47
N ILE A 86 0.12 -1.60 18.35
CA ILE A 86 1.30 -0.74 18.32
C ILE A 86 2.51 -1.62 18.11
N GLY A 87 3.30 -1.31 17.07
CA GLY A 87 4.48 -2.08 16.71
C GLY A 87 4.99 -1.72 15.33
N ALA A 88 6.10 -2.34 14.93
CA ALA A 88 6.66 -2.24 13.59
C ALA A 88 6.56 -3.59 12.86
N TYR A 89 6.81 -3.60 11.55
CA TYR A 89 6.87 -4.80 10.71
C TYR A 89 5.70 -5.77 10.95
N THR A 90 4.50 -5.21 11.00
CA THR A 90 3.29 -5.95 11.35
C THR A 90 2.80 -6.77 10.15
N THR A 91 2.55 -8.05 10.38
CA THR A 91 1.78 -8.92 9.51
C THR A 91 0.40 -9.16 10.14
N VAL A 92 -0.67 -8.83 9.42
CA VAL A 92 -2.05 -9.12 9.83
C VAL A 92 -2.63 -10.19 8.90
N ILE A 93 -3.10 -11.29 9.47
CA ILE A 93 -3.71 -12.41 8.75
C ILE A 93 -5.12 -12.64 9.28
N LYS A 94 -6.11 -12.75 8.39
CA LYS A 94 -7.45 -13.20 8.76
C LYS A 94 -7.48 -14.74 8.75
N ASP A 95 -7.76 -15.33 9.89
CA ASP A 95 -7.83 -16.78 10.14
C ASP A 95 -9.20 -17.11 10.77
N GLY A 96 -10.12 -17.62 9.96
CA GLY A 96 -11.49 -17.88 10.37
C GLY A 96 -12.24 -16.61 10.79
N ASP A 97 -12.70 -16.59 12.04
CA ASP A 97 -13.44 -15.50 12.69
C ASP A 97 -12.53 -14.46 13.36
N ARG A 98 -11.20 -14.63 13.27
CA ARG A 98 -10.22 -13.77 13.94
C ARG A 98 -9.21 -13.18 12.97
N TYR A 99 -8.71 -12.02 13.34
CA TYR A 99 -7.51 -11.42 12.82
C TYR A 99 -6.36 -11.71 13.79
N ARG A 100 -5.25 -12.20 13.25
CA ARG A 100 -4.00 -12.43 13.98
C ARG A 100 -2.98 -11.41 13.51
N ALA A 101 -2.36 -10.73 14.45
CA ALA A 101 -1.24 -9.83 14.18
C ALA A 101 0.04 -10.40 14.78
N VAL A 102 1.08 -10.44 13.98
CA VAL A 102 2.45 -10.66 14.44
C VAL A 102 3.26 -9.41 14.10
N PHE A 103 3.96 -8.86 15.08
CA PHE A 103 4.61 -7.56 14.95
C PHE A 103 5.90 -7.50 15.76
N ARG A 104 6.79 -6.59 15.39
CA ARG A 104 8.00 -6.28 16.16
C ARG A 104 7.69 -5.25 17.24
N ASP A 105 8.18 -5.51 18.44
CA ASP A 105 8.32 -4.55 19.52
C ASP A 105 9.76 -4.52 20.04
N GLN A 106 10.06 -3.54 20.89
CA GLN A 106 11.36 -3.37 21.54
C GLN A 106 11.20 -3.57 23.05
N ASN A 107 12.07 -4.39 23.66
CA ASN A 107 12.10 -4.52 25.11
C ASN A 107 12.45 -3.15 25.73
N PRO A 108 11.54 -2.53 26.51
CA PRO A 108 11.74 -1.18 27.04
C PRO A 108 12.90 -1.09 28.06
N THR A 109 13.35 -2.23 28.61
CA THR A 109 14.47 -2.27 29.55
C THR A 109 15.82 -2.46 28.87
N TYR A 110 15.87 -2.75 27.56
CA TYR A 110 17.12 -2.93 26.84
C TYR A 110 17.95 -1.63 26.79
N LYS A 111 19.23 -1.71 27.17
CA LYS A 111 20.16 -0.57 27.25
C LYS A 111 21.30 -0.62 26.24
N GLY A 112 21.35 -1.65 25.40
CA GLY A 112 22.40 -1.77 24.38
C GLY A 112 22.16 -0.86 23.18
N LYS A 113 23.09 -0.91 22.23
CA LYS A 113 22.96 -0.16 20.96
C LYS A 113 21.73 -0.65 20.18
N LEU A 114 21.01 0.31 19.60
CA LEU A 114 19.90 0.05 18.68
C LEU A 114 20.42 -0.07 17.25
N PHE A 115 20.04 -1.16 16.60
CA PHE A 115 20.29 -1.48 15.19
C PHE A 115 19.35 -2.62 14.80
N ASP A 116 19.14 -2.83 13.51
CA ASP A 116 18.29 -3.93 13.03
C ASP A 116 18.87 -5.28 13.47
N GLY A 117 18.07 -6.08 14.15
CA GLY A 117 18.51 -7.36 14.73
C GLY A 117 19.14 -7.24 16.11
N ASN A 118 19.01 -6.10 16.80
CA ASN A 118 19.57 -5.97 18.14
C ASN A 118 18.91 -6.92 19.17
N PRO A 119 19.62 -7.34 20.24
CA PRO A 119 19.07 -8.22 21.29
C PRO A 119 17.84 -7.69 22.06
N GLY A 120 17.48 -6.43 21.89
CA GLY A 120 16.28 -5.86 22.48
C GLY A 120 15.01 -6.08 21.66
N GLU A 121 15.11 -6.46 20.38
CA GLU A 121 13.94 -6.70 19.53
C GLU A 121 13.18 -7.96 19.95
N MET A 122 11.86 -7.91 19.83
CA MET A 122 10.94 -8.99 20.18
C MET A 122 9.87 -9.10 19.10
N THR A 123 9.47 -10.32 18.79
CA THR A 123 8.30 -10.60 17.96
C THR A 123 7.13 -10.93 18.87
N CYS A 124 6.06 -10.15 18.75
CA CYS A 124 4.88 -10.17 19.58
C CYS A 124 3.66 -10.61 18.78
N TYR A 125 2.63 -11.05 19.50
CA TYR A 125 1.36 -11.52 18.95
C TYR A 125 0.18 -10.72 19.51
N ALA A 126 -0.83 -10.49 18.67
CA ALA A 126 -2.11 -9.95 19.08
C ALA A 126 -3.26 -10.56 18.26
N GLU A 127 -4.47 -10.49 18.80
CA GLU A 127 -5.68 -10.96 18.13
C GLU A 127 -6.77 -9.88 18.13
N SER A 128 -7.65 -9.94 17.14
CA SER A 128 -8.82 -9.07 17.01
C SER A 128 -9.95 -9.81 16.32
N VAL A 129 -11.21 -9.48 16.63
CA VAL A 129 -12.39 -10.05 15.93
C VAL A 129 -12.90 -9.13 14.80
N ASP A 130 -12.51 -7.86 14.82
CA ASP A 130 -12.98 -6.83 13.90
C ASP A 130 -11.84 -6.16 13.10
N GLY A 131 -10.59 -6.50 13.40
CA GLY A 131 -9.39 -5.89 12.83
C GLY A 131 -9.12 -4.47 13.34
N HIS A 132 -9.92 -3.98 14.30
CA HIS A 132 -9.87 -2.62 14.82
C HIS A 132 -9.41 -2.60 16.29
N GLU A 133 -10.07 -3.34 17.17
CA GLU A 133 -9.72 -3.47 18.58
C GLU A 133 -8.85 -4.71 18.79
N TRP A 134 -7.68 -4.53 19.41
CA TRP A 134 -6.68 -5.58 19.53
C TRP A 134 -6.46 -6.00 20.98
N THR A 135 -6.40 -7.31 21.20
CA THR A 135 -6.05 -7.93 22.47
C THR A 135 -4.64 -8.52 22.37
N GLN A 136 -3.81 -8.25 23.36
CA GLN A 136 -2.47 -8.83 23.51
C GLN A 136 -2.54 -9.92 24.60
N PRO A 137 -2.72 -11.20 24.23
CA PRO A 137 -2.91 -12.26 25.21
C PRO A 137 -1.62 -12.58 25.97
N LYS A 138 -1.78 -13.11 27.17
CA LYS A 138 -0.70 -13.53 28.06
C LYS A 138 -0.28 -14.96 27.70
N LEU A 139 0.66 -15.10 26.77
CA LEU A 139 1.00 -16.38 26.14
C LEU A 139 1.92 -17.27 26.99
N GLY A 140 2.76 -16.71 27.87
CA GLY A 140 3.63 -17.52 28.73
C GLY A 140 4.90 -18.08 28.05
N LEU A 141 5.08 -17.83 26.75
CA LEU A 141 6.06 -18.54 25.92
C LEU A 141 7.51 -18.05 26.14
N VAL A 142 7.71 -16.73 26.22
CA VAL A 142 9.03 -16.11 26.34
C VAL A 142 9.14 -15.38 27.68
N GLU A 143 10.25 -15.57 28.39
CA GLU A 143 10.54 -14.83 29.61
C GLU A 143 11.18 -13.47 29.30
N ILE A 144 10.58 -12.40 29.81
CA ILE A 144 11.05 -11.03 29.69
C ILE A 144 11.16 -10.44 31.09
N ASN A 145 12.36 -10.01 31.49
CA ASN A 145 12.62 -9.39 32.79
C ASN A 145 12.08 -10.24 33.97
N GLY A 146 12.25 -11.56 33.92
CA GLY A 146 11.80 -12.50 34.96
C GLY A 146 10.29 -12.79 34.97
N ARG A 147 9.54 -12.35 33.96
CA ARG A 147 8.09 -12.61 33.84
C ARG A 147 7.75 -13.24 32.48
N ARG A 148 6.77 -14.13 32.49
CA ARG A 148 6.20 -14.77 31.29
C ARG A 148 4.81 -14.26 30.93
N ASP A 149 4.27 -13.37 31.75
CA ASP A 149 2.99 -12.71 31.53
C ASP A 149 3.12 -11.61 30.44
N ASN A 150 3.24 -12.05 29.19
CA ASN A 150 3.40 -11.21 28.01
C ASN A 150 2.92 -11.94 26.73
N ASN A 151 2.88 -11.22 25.61
CA ASN A 151 2.45 -11.70 24.30
C ASN A 151 3.62 -11.97 23.33
N VAL A 152 4.84 -12.13 23.83
CA VAL A 152 6.03 -12.34 23.00
C VAL A 152 6.09 -13.81 22.56
N ILE A 153 6.25 -14.03 21.25
CA ILE A 153 6.36 -15.36 20.64
C ILE A 153 7.80 -15.72 20.24
N LEU A 154 8.65 -14.73 19.99
CA LEU A 154 10.06 -14.94 19.67
C LEU A 154 10.92 -13.78 20.18
N ARG A 155 12.03 -14.11 20.82
CA ARG A 155 13.09 -13.15 21.17
C ARG A 155 14.44 -13.79 20.89
N ALA A 156 14.90 -13.69 19.65
CA ALA A 156 16.15 -14.28 19.21
C ALA A 156 16.82 -13.31 18.24
N SER A 157 17.85 -12.60 18.69
CA SER A 157 18.64 -11.73 17.81
C SER A 157 19.46 -12.59 16.82
N PRO A 158 19.50 -12.25 15.52
CA PRO A 158 18.88 -11.10 14.86
C PRO A 158 17.51 -11.39 14.23
N PHE A 159 16.89 -12.53 14.54
CA PHE A 159 15.71 -13.07 13.87
C PHE A 159 14.37 -12.44 14.29
N SER A 160 14.34 -11.56 15.29
CA SER A 160 13.11 -10.90 15.76
C SER A 160 12.74 -9.62 14.99
N THR A 161 13.57 -9.16 14.04
CA THR A 161 13.42 -7.86 13.36
C THR A 161 12.20 -7.80 12.44
N ASN A 162 12.12 -8.71 11.49
CA ASN A 162 11.18 -8.67 10.36
C ASN A 162 10.48 -10.04 10.15
N PHE A 163 10.22 -10.73 11.26
CA PHE A 163 9.51 -12.01 11.25
C PHE A 163 8.15 -11.84 10.56
N SER A 164 7.95 -12.58 9.47
CA SER A 164 6.76 -12.49 8.62
C SER A 164 6.11 -13.88 8.49
N PRO A 165 5.11 -14.21 9.33
CA PRO A 165 4.43 -15.49 9.24
C PRO A 165 3.52 -15.56 8.00
N PHE A 166 3.16 -16.77 7.62
CA PHE A 166 2.08 -17.03 6.68
C PHE A 166 1.20 -18.16 7.25
N LEU A 167 -0.06 -18.20 6.82
CA LEU A 167 -0.99 -19.28 7.15
C LEU A 167 -0.87 -20.38 6.09
N ASP A 168 -0.54 -21.60 6.50
CA ASP A 168 -0.49 -22.74 5.57
C ASP A 168 -1.90 -23.30 5.36
N SER A 169 -2.50 -22.94 4.22
CA SER A 169 -3.85 -23.39 3.83
C SER A 169 -3.85 -24.66 2.98
N ARG A 170 -2.70 -25.33 2.80
CA ARG A 170 -2.61 -26.54 1.98
C ARG A 170 -3.53 -27.64 2.56
N PRO A 171 -4.33 -28.33 1.72
CA PRO A 171 -5.14 -29.46 2.16
C PRO A 171 -4.26 -30.56 2.79
N GLY A 172 -4.75 -31.15 3.88
CA GLY A 172 -4.06 -32.26 4.57
C GLY A 172 -3.00 -31.85 5.60
N VAL A 173 -2.70 -30.55 5.76
CA VAL A 173 -1.86 -30.08 6.87
C VAL A 173 -2.62 -30.26 8.20
N PRO A 174 -2.05 -30.96 9.20
CA PRO A 174 -2.63 -31.11 10.53
C PRO A 174 -2.97 -29.75 11.15
N ALA A 175 -4.11 -29.67 11.87
CA ALA A 175 -4.61 -28.38 12.37
C ALA A 175 -3.65 -27.68 13.34
N ASP A 176 -2.82 -28.43 14.06
CA ASP A 176 -1.77 -27.94 14.97
C ASP A 176 -0.48 -27.52 14.25
N GLN A 177 -0.40 -27.71 12.93
CA GLN A 177 0.76 -27.38 12.08
C GLN A 177 0.43 -26.32 11.01
N ARG A 178 -0.74 -25.66 11.11
CA ARG A 178 -1.19 -24.62 10.16
C ARG A 178 -0.76 -23.22 10.56
#